data_AF-A0A9J6GSZ6-F1
#
_entry.id   AF-A0A9J6GSZ6-F1
#
_cell.length_a   1.000
_cell.length_b   1.000
_cell.length_c   1.000
_cell.angle_alpha   90.00
_cell.angle_beta   90.00
_cell.angle_gamma   90.00
#
_symmetry.space_group_name_H-M   'P 1'
#
loop_
_entity.id
_entity.type
_entity.pdbx_description
1 polymer ?
#
loop_
_entity_poly.entity_id
_entity_poly.type
_entity_poly.pdbx_seq_one_letter_code
_entity_poly.pdbx_strand_id
1 'polypeptide(L)'
;MALKIVMLLLSFRQINPFQKVPTINDSGFILYESVAIAYYLVNKYAPNSELYPKELKKRALVDQALSVVSTHIQPRFSAFSIPSFRTNKKPSAESRKEFEEGVLKAFNHVISDNSTFAVGEEVTLADIRLISLLACVVPLPDLFDPSKYPKVAAYYKRVSAKLPYFEELLRPHIDARNKFWASLE
;
A
#
# COMPACT_ATOMS: atom_id res chain seq x y z
N MET A 1 14.50 8.51 19.36
CA MET A 1 13.32 7.88 19.99
C MET A 1 12.85 6.78 19.05
N ALA A 2 12.96 5.50 19.42
CA ALA A 2 12.69 4.37 18.51
C ALA A 2 11.21 3.97 18.54
N LEU A 3 10.52 4.11 17.40
CA LEU A 3 9.15 3.65 17.21
C LEU A 3 9.14 2.10 17.28
N LYS A 4 8.40 1.51 18.23
CA LYS A 4 8.29 0.05 18.36
C LYS A 4 6.98 -0.46 17.73
N ILE A 5 7.09 -1.39 16.79
CA ILE A 5 5.96 -2.19 16.29
C ILE A 5 5.63 -3.23 17.37
N VAL A 6 4.38 -3.28 17.84
CA VAL A 6 3.99 -4.15 18.96
C VAL A 6 3.45 -5.49 18.43
N MET A 7 4.08 -6.62 18.79
CA MET A 7 3.72 -7.99 18.36
C MET A 7 3.73 -9.02 19.51
N LEU A 8 2.83 -8.92 20.51
CA LEU A 8 2.66 -9.97 21.54
C LEU A 8 1.18 -10.38 21.67
N LEU A 9 0.87 -11.65 21.38
CA LEU A 9 -0.46 -12.14 20.96
C LEU A 9 -1.59 -12.12 22.02
N LEU A 10 -1.29 -12.28 23.32
CA LEU A 10 -2.35 -12.22 24.36
C LEU A 10 -2.67 -10.77 24.81
N SER A 11 -1.71 -9.85 24.70
CA SER A 11 -1.88 -8.43 25.02
C SER A 11 -2.28 -7.57 23.82
N PHE A 12 -2.12 -8.05 22.58
CA PHE A 12 -2.36 -7.23 21.39
C PHE A 12 -3.82 -6.81 21.22
N ARG A 13 -4.78 -7.64 21.61
CA ARG A 13 -6.21 -7.28 21.57
C ARG A 13 -6.54 -6.09 22.47
N GLN A 14 -5.81 -5.92 23.58
CA GLN A 14 -5.96 -4.78 24.47
C GLN A 14 -5.36 -3.49 23.87
N ILE A 15 -4.42 -3.64 22.93
CA ILE A 15 -3.75 -2.52 22.25
C ILE A 15 -4.51 -2.11 20.98
N ASN A 16 -4.96 -3.09 20.19
CA ASN A 16 -5.80 -2.89 19.01
C ASN A 16 -6.98 -3.88 19.06
N PRO A 17 -8.22 -3.42 19.31
CA PRO A 17 -9.39 -4.29 19.42
C PRO A 17 -9.71 -5.02 18.12
N PHE A 18 -9.27 -4.49 16.97
CA PHE A 18 -9.44 -5.09 15.65
C PHE A 18 -8.37 -6.14 15.32
N GLN A 19 -7.33 -6.28 16.15
CA GLN A 19 -6.27 -7.29 16.01
C GLN A 19 -5.59 -7.24 14.63
N LYS A 20 -5.37 -6.04 14.10
CA LYS A 20 -4.71 -5.82 12.82
C LYS A 20 -3.39 -5.09 12.99
N VAL A 21 -2.44 -5.41 12.11
CA VAL A 21 -1.26 -4.57 11.88
C VAL A 21 -1.53 -3.61 10.71
N PRO A 22 -0.89 -2.43 10.69
CA PRO A 22 0.05 -1.90 11.68
C PRO A 22 -0.63 -1.29 12.93
N THR A 23 0.12 -1.25 14.03
CA THR A 23 -0.20 -0.52 15.26
C THR A 23 1.11 -0.01 15.86
N ILE A 24 1.16 1.27 16.23
CA ILE A 24 2.34 1.91 16.80
C ILE A 24 2.12 2.25 18.28
N ASN A 25 3.22 2.32 19.01
CA ASN A 25 3.29 2.95 20.33
C ASN A 25 4.35 4.07 20.26
N ASP A 26 3.90 5.32 20.29
CA ASP A 26 4.76 6.50 20.35
C ASP A 26 4.69 7.09 21.77
N SER A 27 5.59 6.63 22.65
CA SER A 27 5.71 7.08 24.04
C SER A 27 4.41 6.96 24.86
N GLY A 28 3.73 5.82 24.75
CA GLY A 28 2.46 5.53 25.45
C GLY A 28 1.22 5.91 24.64
N PHE A 29 1.37 6.69 23.57
CA PHE A 29 0.28 6.95 22.63
C PHE A 29 0.14 5.77 21.65
N ILE A 30 -0.94 5.02 21.79
CA ILE A 30 -1.28 3.89 20.91
C ILE A 30 -2.14 4.38 19.75
N LEU A 31 -1.71 4.06 18.53
CA LEU A 31 -2.46 4.38 17.31
C LEU A 31 -2.41 3.20 16.34
N TYR A 32 -3.57 2.86 15.78
CA TYR A 32 -3.74 1.85 14.74
C TYR A 32 -4.40 2.48 13.50
N GLU A 33 -4.51 1.70 12.42
CA GLU A 33 -4.80 2.13 11.04
C GLU A 33 -3.62 2.82 10.35
N SER A 34 -3.15 2.24 9.24
CA SER A 34 -1.95 2.70 8.54
C SER A 34 -2.05 4.15 8.04
N VAL A 35 -3.24 4.57 7.60
CA VAL A 35 -3.47 5.94 7.11
C VAL A 35 -3.44 6.95 8.27
N ALA A 36 -4.10 6.64 9.38
CA ALA A 36 -4.06 7.49 10.58
C ALA A 36 -2.63 7.60 11.14
N ILE A 37 -1.90 6.49 11.18
CA ILE A 37 -0.48 6.46 11.54
C ILE A 37 0.35 7.34 10.62
N ALA A 38 0.15 7.25 9.30
CA ALA A 38 0.88 8.06 8.34
C ALA A 38 0.63 9.56 8.52
N TYR A 39 -0.62 9.97 8.73
CA TYR A 39 -0.97 11.35 9.07
C TYR A 39 -0.28 11.82 10.34
N TYR A 40 -0.34 11.02 11.40
CA TYR A 40 0.29 11.32 12.68
C TYR A 40 1.79 11.53 12.54
N LEU A 41 2.49 10.61 11.86
CA LEU A 41 3.94 10.67 11.71
C LEU A 41 4.38 11.90 10.92
N VAL A 42 3.71 12.21 9.79
CA VAL A 42 4.03 13.41 9.02
C VAL A 42 3.72 14.67 9.82
N ASN A 43 2.54 14.78 10.44
CA ASN A 43 2.17 15.96 11.22
C ASN A 43 3.09 16.19 12.43
N LYS A 44 3.56 15.12 13.09
CA LYS A 44 4.43 15.23 14.27
C LYS A 44 5.89 15.52 13.92
N TYR A 45 6.44 14.80 12.94
CA TYR A 45 7.88 14.80 12.67
C TYR A 45 8.28 15.63 11.45
N ALA A 46 7.34 15.93 10.54
CA ALA A 46 7.60 16.69 9.33
C ALA A 46 6.37 17.55 8.91
N PRO A 47 5.86 18.45 9.78
CA PRO A 47 4.59 19.15 9.59
C PRO A 47 4.50 20.06 8.35
N ASN A 48 5.62 20.36 7.70
CA ASN A 48 5.68 21.18 6.49
C ASN A 48 6.13 20.36 5.27
N SER A 49 6.14 19.03 5.37
CA SER A 49 6.52 18.15 4.26
C SER A 49 5.45 18.10 3.18
N GLU A 50 5.89 18.11 1.92
CA GLU A 50 5.03 17.85 0.77
C GLU A 50 4.42 16.45 0.76
N LEU A 51 4.94 15.52 1.59
CA LEU A 51 4.31 14.20 1.79
C LEU A 51 2.84 14.33 2.19
N TYR A 52 2.50 15.36 2.98
CA TYR A 52 1.12 15.64 3.35
C TYR A 52 0.90 17.17 3.30
N PRO A 53 0.58 17.73 2.12
CA PRO A 53 0.57 19.19 1.90
C PRO A 53 -0.56 19.85 2.67
N LYS A 54 -0.41 21.14 3.03
CA LYS A 54 -1.45 21.90 3.77
C LYS A 54 -2.45 22.62 2.86
N GLU A 55 -2.11 22.82 1.59
CA GLU A 55 -3.01 23.43 0.61
C GLU A 55 -4.28 22.56 0.48
N LEU A 56 -5.44 23.21 0.59
CA LEU A 56 -6.73 22.55 0.78
C LEU A 56 -7.05 21.56 -0.36
N LYS A 57 -6.91 21.98 -1.62
CA LYS A 57 -7.28 21.15 -2.77
C LYS A 57 -6.31 19.99 -2.95
N LYS A 58 -5.00 20.24 -2.84
CA LYS A 58 -3.96 19.21 -2.94
C LYS A 58 -4.11 18.18 -1.81
N ARG A 59 -4.39 18.62 -0.58
CA ARG A 59 -4.70 17.71 0.53
C ARG A 59 -5.95 16.89 0.26
N ALA A 60 -7.04 17.51 -0.21
CA ALA A 60 -8.28 16.80 -0.51
C ALA A 60 -8.06 15.68 -1.56
N LEU A 61 -7.22 15.92 -2.57
CA LEU A 61 -6.84 14.90 -3.55
C LEU A 61 -6.01 13.76 -2.95
N VAL A 62 -5.06 14.07 -2.05
CA VAL A 62 -4.29 13.04 -1.31
C VAL A 62 -5.22 12.19 -0.46
N ASP A 63 -6.11 12.83 0.31
CA ASP A 63 -7.09 12.16 1.16
C ASP A 63 -8.08 11.31 0.33
N GLN A 64 -8.50 11.81 -0.84
CA GLN A 64 -9.33 11.05 -1.79
C GLN A 64 -8.61 9.78 -2.26
N ALA A 65 -7.35 9.88 -2.71
CA ALA A 65 -6.59 8.73 -3.16
C ALA A 65 -6.40 7.68 -2.03
N LEU A 66 -6.07 8.14 -0.82
CA LEU A 66 -5.97 7.28 0.36
C LEU A 66 -7.29 6.59 0.71
N SER A 67 -8.41 7.32 0.59
CA SER A 67 -9.76 6.79 0.79
C SER A 67 -10.11 5.75 -0.26
N VAL A 68 -9.84 6.00 -1.54
CA VAL A 68 -10.07 5.03 -2.63
C VAL A 68 -9.26 3.76 -2.39
N VAL A 69 -7.98 3.87 -2.01
CA VAL A 69 -7.20 2.69 -1.69
C VAL A 69 -7.82 1.91 -0.52
N SER A 70 -8.24 2.59 0.54
CA SER A 70 -8.76 1.94 1.75
C SER A 70 -10.13 1.31 1.57
N THR A 71 -10.99 1.92 0.76
CA THR A 71 -12.40 1.53 0.62
C THR A 71 -12.68 0.70 -0.63
N HIS A 72 -11.87 0.82 -1.68
CA HIS A 72 -12.09 0.13 -2.95
C HIS A 72 -11.01 -0.91 -3.25
N ILE A 73 -9.74 -0.53 -3.16
CA ILE A 73 -8.62 -1.36 -3.61
C ILE A 73 -8.26 -2.42 -2.56
N GLN A 74 -7.97 -2.00 -1.32
CA GLN A 74 -7.51 -2.87 -0.25
C GLN A 74 -8.48 -4.01 0.07
N PRO A 75 -9.82 -3.81 0.16
CA PRO A 75 -10.74 -4.90 0.46
C PRO A 75 -10.70 -5.99 -0.62
N ARG A 76 -10.72 -5.60 -1.90
CA ARG A 76 -10.65 -6.53 -3.04
C ARG A 76 -9.30 -7.22 -3.15
N PHE A 77 -8.22 -6.46 -2.94
CA PHE A 77 -6.88 -7.01 -2.84
C PHE A 77 -6.79 -8.08 -1.75
N SER A 78 -7.38 -7.82 -0.58
CA SER A 78 -7.36 -8.74 0.56
C SER A 78 -8.21 -9.98 0.28
N ALA A 79 -9.39 -9.81 -0.33
CA ALA A 79 -10.26 -10.92 -0.74
C ALA A 79 -9.58 -11.85 -1.76
N PHE A 80 -8.74 -11.31 -2.63
CA PHE A 80 -7.94 -12.08 -3.58
C PHE A 80 -6.73 -12.78 -2.92
N SER A 81 -5.97 -12.05 -2.10
CA SER A 81 -4.67 -12.52 -1.58
C SER A 81 -4.81 -13.46 -0.39
N ILE A 82 -5.67 -13.15 0.58
CA ILE A 82 -5.79 -13.90 1.84
C ILE A 82 -6.13 -15.39 1.62
N PRO A 83 -7.06 -15.76 0.72
CA PRO A 83 -7.34 -17.17 0.45
C PRO A 83 -6.09 -17.92 0.00
N SER A 84 -5.34 -17.36 -0.96
CA SER A 84 -4.10 -17.96 -1.47
C SER A 84 -3.07 -18.16 -0.36
N PHE A 85 -2.93 -17.19 0.54
CA PHE A 85 -2.07 -17.30 1.73
C PHE A 85 -2.52 -18.37 2.74
N ARG A 86 -3.83 -18.61 2.87
CA ARG A 86 -4.38 -19.56 3.85
C ARG A 86 -4.43 -20.99 3.33
N THR A 87 -4.60 -21.17 2.03
CA THR A 87 -4.79 -22.49 1.40
C THR A 87 -3.56 -22.99 0.67
N ASN A 88 -2.54 -22.15 0.48
CA ASN A 88 -1.36 -22.42 -0.35
C ASN A 88 -1.70 -22.77 -1.80
N LYS A 89 -2.82 -22.25 -2.32
CA LYS A 89 -3.28 -22.46 -3.70
C LYS A 89 -3.29 -21.16 -4.49
N LYS A 90 -3.05 -21.26 -5.80
CA LYS A 90 -3.25 -20.16 -6.73
C LYS A 90 -4.74 -19.78 -6.79
N PRO A 91 -5.03 -18.49 -7.03
CA PRO A 91 -6.40 -18.05 -7.24
C PRO A 91 -6.97 -18.62 -8.54
N SER A 92 -8.26 -18.91 -8.53
CA SER A 92 -9.03 -19.34 -9.71
C SER A 92 -9.02 -18.28 -10.80
N ALA A 93 -9.36 -18.67 -12.03
CA ALA A 93 -9.50 -17.74 -13.14
C ALA A 93 -10.53 -16.62 -12.84
N GLU A 94 -11.66 -16.96 -12.21
CA GLU A 94 -12.67 -15.98 -11.80
C GLU A 94 -12.11 -14.99 -10.78
N SER A 95 -11.40 -15.47 -9.75
CA SER A 95 -10.80 -14.59 -8.74
C SER A 95 -9.72 -13.67 -9.33
N ARG A 96 -8.93 -14.16 -10.30
CA ARG A 96 -7.97 -13.32 -11.05
C ARG A 96 -8.67 -12.26 -11.89
N LYS A 97 -9.80 -12.60 -12.53
CA LYS A 97 -10.61 -11.64 -13.30
C LYS A 97 -11.21 -10.56 -12.40
N GLU A 98 -11.80 -10.93 -11.25
CA GLU A 98 -12.30 -9.97 -10.26
C GLU A 98 -11.20 -9.06 -9.71
N PHE A 99 -10.00 -9.61 -9.50
CA PHE A 99 -8.84 -8.85 -9.10
C PHE A 99 -8.42 -7.84 -10.19
N GLU A 100 -8.37 -8.27 -11.45
CA GLU A 100 -8.04 -7.37 -12.56
C GLU A 100 -9.06 -6.21 -12.66
N GLU A 101 -10.36 -6.53 -12.66
CA GLU A 101 -11.45 -5.54 -12.73
C GLU A 101 -11.49 -4.60 -11.53
N GLY A 102 -11.29 -5.14 -10.32
CA GLY A 102 -11.50 -4.41 -9.08
C GLY A 102 -10.26 -3.75 -8.49
N VAL A 103 -9.07 -4.20 -8.86
CA VAL A 103 -7.79 -3.75 -8.29
C VAL A 103 -6.91 -3.11 -9.35
N LEU A 104 -6.59 -3.81 -10.44
CA LEU A 104 -5.67 -3.28 -11.45
C LEU A 104 -6.25 -2.07 -12.20
N LYS A 105 -7.53 -2.15 -12.61
CA LYS A 105 -8.22 -1.00 -13.21
C LYS A 105 -8.37 0.16 -12.23
N ALA A 106 -8.60 -0.13 -10.94
CA ALA A 106 -8.69 0.90 -9.91
C ALA A 106 -7.35 1.62 -9.69
N PHE A 107 -6.22 0.89 -9.65
CA PHE A 107 -4.90 1.53 -9.66
C PHE A 107 -4.70 2.40 -10.89
N ASN A 108 -5.05 1.88 -12.07
CA ASN A 108 -4.94 2.63 -13.31
C ASN A 108 -5.84 3.88 -13.30
N HIS A 109 -6.96 3.90 -12.59
CA HIS A 109 -7.80 5.09 -12.48
C HIS A 109 -7.24 6.11 -11.48
N VAL A 110 -6.76 5.66 -10.33
CA VAL A 110 -6.26 6.55 -9.26
C VAL A 110 -4.93 7.22 -9.63
N ILE A 111 -4.07 6.54 -10.41
CA ILE A 111 -2.82 7.12 -10.89
C ILE A 111 -3.13 8.21 -11.91
N SER A 112 -2.73 9.45 -11.58
CA SER A 112 -2.93 10.64 -12.42
C SER A 112 -2.35 10.44 -13.82
N ASP A 113 -3.08 10.90 -14.83
CA ASP A 113 -2.61 11.02 -16.22
C ASP A 113 -1.84 12.34 -16.45
N ASN A 114 -2.04 13.33 -15.58
CA ASN A 114 -1.61 14.71 -15.78
C ASN A 114 -0.56 15.17 -14.77
N SER A 115 0.04 14.25 -14.03
CA SER A 115 0.99 14.59 -12.96
C SER A 115 2.08 13.55 -12.86
N THR A 116 3.25 13.96 -12.36
CA THR A 116 4.37 13.04 -12.14
C THR A 116 4.02 11.96 -11.11
N PHE A 117 3.36 12.32 -10.02
CA PHE A 117 2.95 11.42 -8.95
C PHE A 117 1.42 11.30 -8.88
N ALA A 118 0.90 10.57 -7.88
CA ALA A 118 -0.55 10.42 -7.72
C ALA A 118 -1.25 11.78 -7.56
N VAL A 119 -0.59 12.74 -6.90
CA VAL A 119 -1.08 14.10 -6.74
C VAL A 119 0.04 15.11 -6.97
N GLY A 120 0.09 15.69 -8.16
CA GLY A 120 1.05 16.73 -8.54
C GLY A 120 2.47 16.22 -8.75
N GLU A 121 3.45 17.10 -8.54
CA GLU A 121 4.84 16.90 -8.95
C GLU A 121 5.76 16.36 -7.85
N GLU A 122 5.26 16.23 -6.62
CA GLU A 122 6.00 15.71 -5.47
C GLU A 122 5.37 14.43 -4.93
N VAL A 123 6.19 13.59 -4.30
CA VAL A 123 5.70 12.38 -3.61
C VAL A 123 4.81 12.77 -2.44
N THR A 124 3.67 12.10 -2.31
CA THR A 124 2.73 12.26 -1.21
C THR A 124 2.48 10.94 -0.47
N LEU A 125 1.72 11.01 0.63
CA LEU A 125 1.20 9.82 1.31
C LEU A 125 0.35 8.93 0.38
N ALA A 126 -0.30 9.50 -0.64
CA ALA A 126 -1.03 8.71 -1.63
C ALA A 126 -0.07 7.76 -2.38
N ASP A 127 1.11 8.24 -2.77
CA ASP A 127 2.11 7.44 -3.46
C ASP A 127 2.68 6.34 -2.57
N ILE A 128 2.98 6.66 -1.31
CA ILE A 128 3.44 5.67 -0.32
C ILE A 128 2.37 4.58 -0.14
N ARG A 129 1.09 4.96 -0.12
CA ARG A 129 0.01 3.99 0.04
C ARG A 129 -0.18 3.13 -1.21
N LEU A 130 -0.19 3.74 -2.40
CA LEU A 130 -0.31 3.01 -3.67
C LEU A 130 0.86 2.05 -3.86
N ILE A 131 2.10 2.51 -3.66
CA ILE A 131 3.28 1.68 -3.87
C ILE A 131 3.33 0.50 -2.90
N SER A 132 2.82 0.65 -1.67
CA SER A 132 2.76 -0.45 -0.70
C SER A 132 1.96 -1.66 -1.21
N LEU A 133 0.95 -1.44 -2.06
CA LEU A 133 0.16 -2.50 -2.68
C LEU A 133 0.64 -2.85 -4.09
N LEU A 134 1.15 -1.89 -4.87
CA LEU A 134 1.72 -2.18 -6.19
C LEU A 134 2.98 -3.03 -6.09
N ALA A 135 3.81 -2.79 -5.08
CA ALA A 135 4.91 -3.68 -4.71
C ALA A 135 4.43 -5.10 -4.44
N CYS A 136 3.13 -5.31 -4.18
CA CYS A 136 2.55 -6.63 -4.03
C CYS A 136 2.26 -7.41 -5.30
N VAL A 137 2.18 -6.70 -6.43
CA VAL A 137 1.53 -7.21 -7.65
C VAL A 137 2.43 -7.08 -8.85
N VAL A 138 3.02 -5.89 -9.05
CA VAL A 138 3.82 -5.58 -10.23
C VAL A 138 4.99 -6.55 -10.44
N PRO A 139 5.68 -7.04 -9.38
CA PRO A 139 6.74 -8.04 -9.55
C PRO A 139 6.28 -9.46 -9.91
N LEU A 140 4.98 -9.73 -10.02
CA LEU A 140 4.42 -11.06 -10.31
C LEU A 140 3.94 -11.15 -11.76
N PRO A 141 4.73 -11.76 -12.68
CA PRO A 141 4.43 -11.72 -14.12
C PRO A 141 3.19 -12.53 -14.53
N ASP A 142 2.74 -13.50 -13.71
CA ASP A 142 1.50 -14.25 -13.95
C ASP A 142 0.25 -13.50 -13.48
N LEU A 143 0.42 -12.37 -12.78
CA LEU A 143 -0.67 -11.56 -12.23
C LEU A 143 -0.70 -10.14 -12.82
N PHE A 144 0.45 -9.61 -13.23
CA PHE A 144 0.58 -8.26 -13.77
C PHE A 144 1.25 -8.27 -15.14
N ASP A 145 0.51 -7.77 -16.14
CA ASP A 145 1.01 -7.57 -17.50
C ASP A 145 1.27 -6.07 -17.74
N PRO A 146 2.54 -5.64 -17.88
CA PRO A 146 2.88 -4.25 -18.11
C PRO A 146 2.41 -3.74 -19.48
N SER A 147 2.14 -4.62 -20.45
CA SER A 147 1.61 -4.22 -21.75
C SER A 147 0.13 -3.81 -21.67
N LYS A 148 -0.63 -4.42 -20.76
CA LYS A 148 -2.03 -4.05 -20.46
C LYS A 148 -2.13 -2.83 -19.55
N TYR A 149 -1.20 -2.68 -18.60
CA TYR A 149 -1.20 -1.60 -17.60
C TYR A 149 0.10 -0.77 -17.64
N PRO A 150 0.45 -0.15 -18.78
CA PRO A 150 1.73 0.56 -18.94
C PRO A 150 1.85 1.75 -18.00
N LYS A 151 0.73 2.46 -17.73
CA LYS A 151 0.70 3.57 -16.77
C LYS A 151 1.07 3.09 -15.36
N VAL A 152 0.50 1.99 -14.91
CA VAL A 152 0.78 1.41 -13.59
C VAL A 152 2.24 0.96 -13.50
N ALA A 153 2.77 0.30 -14.55
CA ALA A 153 4.15 -0.15 -14.59
C ALA A 153 5.14 1.03 -14.53
N ALA A 154 4.91 2.07 -15.34
CA ALA A 154 5.73 3.28 -15.36
C ALA A 154 5.68 4.03 -14.02
N TYR A 155 4.49 4.14 -13.43
CA TYR A 155 4.30 4.74 -12.10
C TYR A 155 5.05 3.96 -11.01
N TYR A 156 4.92 2.63 -10.97
CA TYR A 156 5.65 1.78 -10.02
C TYR A 156 7.16 2.00 -10.10
N LYS A 157 7.74 1.99 -11.30
CA LYS A 157 9.16 2.21 -11.52
C LYS A 157 9.59 3.60 -11.03
N ARG A 158 8.80 4.63 -11.32
CA ARG A 158 9.10 6.02 -10.96
C ARG A 158 9.07 6.24 -9.44
N VAL A 159 8.02 5.75 -8.76
CA VAL A 159 7.87 5.93 -7.31
C VAL A 159 8.90 5.10 -6.54
N SER A 160 9.13 3.84 -6.93
CA SER A 160 10.13 2.99 -6.27
C SER A 160 11.54 3.59 -6.36
N ALA A 161 11.92 4.16 -7.50
CA ALA A 161 13.21 4.84 -7.66
C ALA A 161 13.32 6.16 -6.87
N LYS A 162 12.20 6.85 -6.60
CA LYS A 162 12.20 8.13 -5.88
C LYS A 162 12.21 7.95 -4.36
N LEU A 163 11.65 6.87 -3.85
CA LEU A 163 11.49 6.67 -2.41
C LEU A 163 12.82 6.24 -1.76
N PRO A 164 13.32 7.00 -0.77
CA PRO A 164 14.49 6.57 -0.03
C PRO A 164 14.16 5.30 0.74
N TYR A 165 15.11 4.36 0.76
CA TYR A 165 14.98 3.05 1.42
C TYR A 165 13.93 2.09 0.83
N PHE A 166 13.35 2.36 -0.34
CA PHE A 166 12.40 1.43 -0.97
C PHE A 166 13.02 0.04 -1.16
N GLU A 167 14.22 -0.01 -1.73
CA GLU A 167 14.95 -1.27 -1.94
C GLU A 167 15.29 -1.93 -0.62
N GLU A 168 15.90 -1.21 0.32
CA GLU A 168 16.29 -1.76 1.62
C GLU A 168 15.10 -2.35 2.38
N LEU A 169 13.98 -1.62 2.44
CA LEU A 169 12.82 -2.00 3.24
C LEU A 169 11.91 -2.99 2.53
N LEU A 170 11.65 -2.83 1.23
CA LEU A 170 10.65 -3.64 0.52
C LEU A 170 11.23 -4.78 -0.29
N ARG A 171 12.49 -4.72 -0.77
CA ARG A 171 13.07 -5.81 -1.58
C ARG A 171 13.00 -7.17 -0.88
N PRO A 172 13.37 -7.32 0.41
CA PRO A 172 13.29 -8.62 1.07
C PRO A 172 11.86 -9.17 1.14
N HIS A 173 10.87 -8.29 1.35
CA HIS A 173 9.47 -8.67 1.41
C HIS A 173 8.88 -9.00 0.03
N ILE A 174 9.28 -8.26 -1.01
CA ILE A 174 8.91 -8.55 -2.40
C ILE A 174 9.46 -9.93 -2.80
N ASP A 175 10.74 -10.18 -2.54
CA ASP A 175 11.39 -11.43 -2.92
C ASP A 175 10.78 -12.63 -2.17
N ALA A 176 10.55 -12.49 -0.85
CA ALA A 176 9.89 -13.51 -0.04
C ALA A 176 8.47 -13.80 -0.56
N ARG A 177 7.71 -12.77 -0.91
CA ARG A 177 6.35 -12.97 -1.45
C ARG A 177 6.39 -13.58 -2.85
N ASN A 178 7.31 -13.18 -3.72
CA ASN A 178 7.45 -13.76 -5.06
C ASN A 178 7.78 -15.25 -4.97
N LYS A 179 8.68 -15.62 -4.05
CA LYS A 179 8.99 -17.02 -3.76
C LYS A 179 7.78 -17.78 -3.25
N PHE A 180 7.05 -17.21 -2.28
CA PHE A 180 5.81 -17.81 -1.77
C PHE A 180 4.76 -17.98 -2.87
N TRP A 181 4.58 -16.97 -3.72
CA TRP A 181 3.62 -17.01 -4.82
C TRP A 181 3.98 -18.08 -5.85
N ALA A 182 5.27 -18.26 -6.14
CA ALA A 182 5.75 -19.29 -7.05
C ALA A 182 5.59 -20.71 -6.49
N SER A 183 5.53 -20.87 -5.16
CA SER A 183 5.32 -22.18 -4.52
C SER A 183 3.86 -22.61 -4.36
N LEU A 184 2.90 -21.76 -4.72
CA LEU A 184 1.48 -22.10 -4.63
C LEU A 184 1.10 -23.11 -5.70
N GLU A 185 0.25 -24.07 -5.32
CA GLU A 185 -0.34 -25.10 -6.19
C GLU A 185 -1.41 -24.54 -7.13
#